data_AF-A0A8D2LQE1-F1
#
_entry.id   AF-A0A8D2LQE1-F1
#
_cell.length_a   1.000
_cell.length_b   1.000
_cell.length_c   1.000
_cell.angle_alpha   90.00
_cell.angle_beta   90.00
_cell.angle_gamma   90.00
#
_symmetry.space_group_name_H-M   'P 1'
#
loop_
_entity.id
_entity.type
_entity.pdbx_description
1 polymer ?
#
loop_
_entity_poly.entity_id
_entity_poly.type
_entity_poly.pdbx_seq_one_letter_code
_entity_poly.pdbx_strand_id
1 'polypeptide(L)'
;MSVRTRHVCFFLDYGALTLYSLGSAVAYSAYIFPEEWAGSAFHQSYVSFAVLNTIISTTLSCYSRFTEMGQLKFSKAIRTFAFAYPYVYNSVPLYYRLYLCTVRGCSEKAISMHYMHTAFAWLTCFLFVTHLPERLAPGRFDFIGHSHQLFHICGIIGTRFQMEALLVDMTERREQLLPYMPAPNFSQTIGPVLASTVVSLIIIAAFSMTLYTMPKFSRRGSKRKRK
;
A
#
# COMPACT_ATOMS: atom_id res chain seq x y z
N MET A 1 12.32 1.89 24.04
CA MET A 1 11.56 2.86 23.21
C MET A 1 10.38 3.43 23.99
N SER A 2 10.15 4.74 23.95
CA SER A 2 8.97 5.35 24.61
C SER A 2 7.67 5.01 23.88
N VAL A 3 6.52 5.05 24.56
CA VAL A 3 5.22 4.83 23.90
C VAL A 3 5.01 5.85 22.78
N ARG A 4 5.39 7.11 22.99
CA ARG A 4 5.23 8.17 21.99
C ARG A 4 6.06 7.90 20.74
N THR A 5 7.34 7.59 20.92
CA THR A 5 8.24 7.22 19.82
C THR A 5 7.67 6.07 19.01
N ARG A 6 7.11 5.05 19.67
CA ARG A 6 6.46 3.91 18.98
C ARG A 6 5.32 4.35 18.07
N HIS A 7 4.48 5.27 18.51
CA HIS A 7 3.37 5.78 17.69
C HIS A 7 3.88 6.58 16.48
N VAL A 8 4.93 7.39 16.64
CA VAL A 8 5.56 8.10 15.53
C VAL A 8 6.14 7.11 14.50
N CYS A 9 6.83 6.06 14.95
CA CYS A 9 7.31 5.00 14.05
C CYS A 9 6.18 4.34 13.26
N PHE A 10 5.03 4.09 13.89
CA PHE A 10 3.86 3.58 13.18
C PHE A 10 3.28 4.58 12.17
N PHE A 11 3.29 5.89 12.47
CA PHE A 11 2.85 6.89 11.50
C PHE A 11 3.74 6.92 10.25
N LEU A 12 5.06 6.80 10.43
CA LEU A 12 6.01 6.71 9.34
C LEU A 12 5.83 5.42 8.52
N ASP A 13 5.67 4.28 9.18
CA ASP A 13 5.39 2.99 8.54
C ASP A 13 4.12 3.06 7.66
N TYR A 14 3.04 3.60 8.21
CA TYR A 14 1.78 3.74 7.47
C TYR A 14 1.88 4.72 6.30
N GLY A 15 2.57 5.85 6.50
CA GLY A 15 2.81 6.81 5.42
C GLY A 15 3.69 6.24 4.30
N ALA A 16 4.69 5.42 4.63
CA ALA A 16 5.51 4.75 3.63
C ALA A 16 4.66 3.76 2.80
N LEU A 17 3.77 3.00 3.45
CA LEU A 17 2.89 2.06 2.76
C LEU A 17 1.90 2.75 1.80
N THR A 18 1.33 3.91 2.17
CA THR A 18 0.46 4.67 1.28
C THR A 18 1.21 5.27 0.10
N LEU A 19 2.44 5.75 0.31
CA LEU A 19 3.31 6.25 -0.76
C LEU A 19 3.73 5.14 -1.72
N TYR A 20 4.02 3.93 -1.22
CA TYR A 20 4.26 2.77 -2.06
C TYR A 20 3.04 2.43 -2.94
N SER A 21 1.83 2.52 -2.38
CA SER A 21 0.59 2.35 -3.14
C SER A 21 0.46 3.40 -4.25
N LEU A 22 0.78 4.68 -3.98
CA LEU A 22 0.76 5.73 -4.99
C LEU A 22 1.78 5.47 -6.11
N GLY A 23 3.01 5.08 -5.75
CA GLY A 23 4.05 4.73 -6.73
C GLY A 23 3.61 3.60 -7.65
N SER A 24 2.96 2.57 -7.09
CA SER A 24 2.36 1.49 -7.87
C SER A 24 1.27 2.00 -8.82
N ALA A 25 0.40 2.93 -8.39
CA ALA A 25 -0.62 3.52 -9.24
C ALA A 25 -0.01 4.28 -10.42
N VAL A 26 1.01 5.12 -10.18
CA VAL A 26 1.70 5.85 -11.25
C VAL A 26 2.29 4.88 -12.27
N ALA A 27 2.99 3.83 -11.81
CA ALA A 27 3.56 2.83 -12.70
C ALA A 27 2.48 2.05 -13.48
N TYR A 28 1.37 1.73 -12.84
CA TYR A 28 0.27 1.00 -13.48
C TYR A 28 -0.45 1.86 -14.53
N SER A 29 -0.65 3.14 -14.25
CA SER A 29 -1.18 4.11 -15.22
C SER A 29 -0.32 4.15 -16.48
N ALA A 30 1.00 4.19 -16.32
CA ALA A 30 1.92 4.32 -17.44
C ALA A 30 2.07 3.04 -18.28
N TYR A 31 2.13 1.86 -17.65
CA TYR A 31 2.59 0.64 -18.32
C TYR A 31 1.61 -0.53 -18.29
N ILE A 32 0.65 -0.54 -17.36
CA ILE A 32 -0.25 -1.69 -17.15
C ILE A 32 -1.59 -1.48 -17.82
N PHE A 33 -2.08 -0.22 -17.91
CA PHE A 33 -3.41 0.08 -18.42
C PHE A 33 -3.72 -0.68 -19.74
N PRO A 34 -4.91 -1.31 -19.83
CA PRO A 34 -5.36 -1.94 -21.07
C PRO A 34 -5.54 -0.91 -22.17
N GLU A 35 -5.25 -1.28 -23.42
CA GLU A 35 -5.41 -0.42 -24.59
C GLU A 35 -6.83 0.13 -24.72
N GLU A 36 -7.84 -0.69 -24.43
CA GLU A 36 -9.26 -0.32 -24.48
C GLU A 36 -9.63 0.80 -23.49
N TRP A 37 -8.84 0.96 -22.43
CA TRP A 37 -9.05 2.00 -21.40
C TRP A 37 -8.05 3.14 -21.52
N ALA A 38 -7.05 3.01 -22.38
CA ALA A 38 -6.06 4.05 -22.64
C ALA A 38 -6.77 5.31 -23.15
N GLY A 39 -6.38 6.47 -22.62
CA GLY A 39 -6.99 7.77 -22.93
C GLY A 39 -8.41 8.00 -22.37
N SER A 40 -9.06 7.01 -21.75
CA SER A 40 -10.41 7.16 -21.16
C SER A 40 -10.44 8.14 -19.97
N ALA A 41 -11.62 8.61 -19.60
CA ALA A 41 -11.81 9.46 -18.41
C ALA A 41 -11.35 8.76 -17.11
N PHE A 42 -11.51 7.43 -17.03
CA PHE A 42 -10.97 6.64 -15.92
C PHE A 42 -9.45 6.74 -15.88
N HIS A 43 -8.77 6.50 -17.00
CA HIS A 43 -7.31 6.60 -17.07
C HIS A 43 -6.81 8.02 -16.72
N GLN A 44 -7.43 9.06 -17.26
CA GLN A 44 -7.02 10.46 -17.02
C GLN A 44 -7.18 10.88 -15.55
N SER A 45 -8.18 10.36 -14.85
CA SER A 45 -8.43 10.69 -13.43
C SER A 45 -7.75 9.75 -12.44
N TYR A 46 -7.19 8.62 -12.92
CA TYR A 46 -6.71 7.52 -12.10
C TYR A 46 -5.63 7.93 -11.09
N VAL A 47 -4.58 8.64 -11.54
CA VAL A 47 -3.49 9.10 -10.66
C VAL A 47 -4.00 10.13 -9.64
N SER A 48 -4.91 11.02 -10.04
CA SER A 48 -5.51 12.02 -9.14
C SER A 48 -6.30 11.36 -8.02
N PHE A 49 -7.08 10.33 -8.33
CA PHE A 49 -7.76 9.53 -7.30
C PHE A 49 -6.79 8.75 -6.43
N ALA A 50 -5.69 8.22 -6.99
CA ALA A 50 -4.65 7.58 -6.19
C ALA A 50 -3.97 8.56 -5.20
N VAL A 51 -3.78 9.83 -5.58
CA VAL A 51 -3.31 10.90 -4.67
C VAL A 51 -4.31 11.13 -3.55
N LEU A 52 -5.61 11.28 -3.87
CA LEU A 52 -6.66 11.44 -2.86
C LEU A 52 -6.70 10.27 -1.89
N ASN A 53 -6.63 9.04 -2.42
CA ASN A 53 -6.56 7.81 -1.62
C ASN A 53 -5.35 7.83 -0.69
N THR A 54 -4.19 8.28 -1.17
CA THR A 54 -2.96 8.37 -0.36
C THR A 54 -3.15 9.31 0.83
N ILE A 55 -3.70 10.50 0.61
CA ILE A 55 -3.95 11.50 1.67
C ILE A 55 -4.95 10.97 2.70
N ILE A 56 -6.07 10.41 2.23
CA ILE A 56 -7.12 9.84 3.09
C ILE A 56 -6.55 8.68 3.90
N SER A 57 -5.84 7.75 3.27
CA SER A 57 -5.25 6.57 3.92
C SER A 57 -4.18 6.93 4.93
N THR A 58 -3.31 7.91 4.65
CA THR A 58 -2.31 8.39 5.62
C THR A 58 -3.02 9.00 6.84
N THR A 59 -4.07 9.79 6.61
CA THR A 59 -4.86 10.40 7.69
C THR A 59 -5.58 9.36 8.55
N LEU A 60 -6.31 8.43 7.92
CA LEU A 60 -7.07 7.38 8.60
C LEU A 60 -6.16 6.43 9.38
N SER A 61 -5.02 6.04 8.80
CA SER A 61 -4.06 5.15 9.45
C SER A 61 -3.41 5.81 10.67
N CYS A 62 -3.03 7.09 10.59
CA CYS A 62 -2.56 7.86 11.75
C CYS A 62 -3.64 8.02 12.82
N TYR A 63 -4.85 8.42 12.42
CA TYR A 63 -6.00 8.57 13.32
C TYR A 63 -6.33 7.27 14.07
N SER A 64 -6.25 6.11 13.39
CA SER A 64 -6.55 4.80 13.98
C SER A 64 -5.72 4.51 15.25
N ARG A 65 -4.51 5.06 15.36
CA ARG A 65 -3.64 4.86 16.53
C ARG A 65 -4.14 5.60 17.78
N PHE A 66 -4.91 6.67 17.62
CA PHE A 66 -5.51 7.41 18.75
C PHE A 66 -6.75 6.69 19.28
N THR A 67 -7.57 6.12 18.39
CA THR A 67 -8.79 5.38 18.75
C THR A 67 -8.52 3.99 19.32
N GLU A 68 -7.34 3.42 19.05
CA GLU A 68 -6.94 2.09 19.53
C GLU A 68 -7.02 1.95 21.06
N MET A 69 -6.87 3.05 21.81
CA MET A 69 -6.95 3.04 23.28
C MET A 69 -8.36 2.79 23.84
N GLY A 70 -9.41 3.05 23.06
CA GLY A 70 -10.81 2.90 23.48
C GLY A 70 -11.59 1.87 22.66
N GLN A 71 -11.25 1.69 21.38
CA GLN A 71 -12.01 0.86 20.44
C GLN A 71 -11.07 0.08 19.51
N LEU A 72 -10.44 -0.98 20.03
CA LEU A 72 -9.42 -1.75 19.31
C LEU A 72 -9.93 -2.35 17.99
N LYS A 73 -11.14 -2.92 17.97
CA LYS A 73 -11.71 -3.53 16.75
C LYS A 73 -11.95 -2.49 15.65
N PHE A 74 -12.49 -1.32 16.02
CA PHE A 74 -12.74 -0.22 15.10
C PHE A 74 -11.44 0.37 14.53
N SER A 75 -10.44 0.59 15.37
CA SER A 75 -9.10 1.03 14.94
C SER A 75 -8.47 0.06 13.92
N LYS A 76 -8.56 -1.25 14.17
CA LYS A 76 -8.09 -2.27 13.23
C LYS A 76 -8.86 -2.21 11.92
N ALA A 77 -10.19 -2.12 11.97
CA ALA A 77 -11.04 -2.04 10.78
C ALA A 77 -10.72 -0.81 9.90
N ILE A 78 -10.61 0.39 10.51
CA ILE A 78 -10.22 1.61 9.79
C ILE A 78 -8.89 1.41 9.09
N ARG A 79 -7.90 0.86 9.79
CA ARG A 79 -6.54 0.69 9.27
C ARG A 79 -6.50 -0.34 8.15
N THR A 80 -7.19 -1.47 8.30
CA THR A 80 -7.31 -2.45 7.22
C THR A 80 -8.00 -1.83 6.00
N PHE A 81 -9.09 -1.08 6.19
CA PHE A 81 -9.78 -0.40 5.10
C PHE A 81 -8.88 0.63 4.39
N ALA A 82 -8.13 1.42 5.16
CA ALA A 82 -7.20 2.43 4.64
C ALA A 82 -6.12 1.86 3.71
N PHE A 83 -5.80 0.56 3.79
CA PHE A 83 -4.82 -0.07 2.89
C PHE A 83 -5.46 -0.99 1.86
N ALA A 84 -6.52 -1.71 2.22
CA ALA A 84 -7.21 -2.64 1.33
C ALA A 84 -7.90 -1.90 0.17
N TYR A 85 -8.57 -0.78 0.44
CA TYR A 85 -9.28 -0.04 -0.59
C TYR A 85 -8.34 0.54 -1.67
N PRO A 86 -7.25 1.27 -1.34
CA PRO A 86 -6.30 1.73 -2.34
C PRO A 86 -5.65 0.60 -3.13
N TYR A 87 -5.34 -0.53 -2.48
CA TYR A 87 -4.79 -1.70 -3.18
C TYR A 87 -5.76 -2.24 -4.24
N VAL A 88 -7.04 -2.42 -3.88
CA VAL A 88 -8.05 -2.90 -4.82
C VAL A 88 -8.24 -1.92 -5.96
N TYR A 89 -8.39 -0.63 -5.64
CA TYR A 89 -8.52 0.44 -6.63
C TYR A 89 -7.34 0.44 -7.62
N ASN A 90 -6.12 0.39 -7.10
CA ASN A 90 -4.92 0.39 -7.93
C ASN A 90 -4.81 -0.88 -8.79
N SER A 91 -5.30 -2.01 -8.31
CA SER A 91 -5.15 -3.30 -9.01
C SER A 91 -6.21 -3.52 -10.09
N VAL A 92 -7.22 -2.67 -10.22
CA VAL A 92 -8.29 -2.79 -11.23
C VAL A 92 -7.76 -2.98 -12.67
N PRO A 93 -6.89 -2.10 -13.21
CA PRO A 93 -6.36 -2.28 -14.57
C PRO A 93 -5.54 -3.57 -14.73
N LEU A 94 -4.79 -3.96 -13.70
CA LEU A 94 -4.01 -5.19 -13.70
C LEU A 94 -4.91 -6.43 -13.76
N TYR A 95 -5.91 -6.51 -12.88
CA TYR A 95 -6.83 -7.65 -12.85
C TYR A 95 -7.65 -7.77 -14.13
N TYR A 96 -8.08 -6.64 -14.69
CA TYR A 96 -8.76 -6.66 -15.98
C TYR A 96 -7.86 -7.16 -17.10
N ARG A 97 -6.58 -6.75 -17.13
CA ARG A 97 -5.60 -7.26 -18.10
C ARG A 97 -5.33 -8.76 -17.93
N LEU A 98 -5.18 -9.25 -16.70
CA LEU A 98 -5.02 -10.69 -16.42
C LEU A 98 -6.25 -11.50 -16.89
N TYR A 99 -7.45 -10.97 -16.66
CA TYR A 99 -8.69 -11.57 -17.14
C TYR A 99 -8.72 -11.64 -18.67
N LEU A 100 -8.48 -10.51 -19.36
CA LEU A 100 -8.44 -10.48 -20.82
C LEU A 100 -7.42 -11.44 -21.39
N CYS A 101 -6.23 -11.52 -20.79
CA CYS A 101 -5.19 -12.42 -21.28
C CYS A 101 -5.52 -13.90 -21.07
N THR A 102 -6.27 -14.24 -20.03
CA THR A 102 -6.79 -15.60 -19.84
C THR A 102 -7.79 -15.96 -20.93
N VAL A 103 -8.67 -15.03 -21.31
CA VAL A 103 -9.68 -15.25 -22.35
C VAL A 103 -9.07 -15.30 -23.76
N ARG A 104 -8.08 -14.45 -24.04
CA ARG A 104 -7.44 -14.32 -25.37
C ARG A 104 -6.26 -15.26 -25.59
N GLY A 105 -5.75 -15.90 -24.54
CA GLY A 105 -4.57 -16.77 -24.63
C GLY A 105 -3.27 -16.01 -24.88
N CYS A 106 -3.00 -14.94 -24.13
CA CYS A 106 -1.75 -14.18 -24.27
C CYS A 106 -0.52 -15.05 -23.94
N SER A 107 0.57 -14.86 -24.71
CA SER A 107 1.89 -15.46 -24.46
C SER A 107 2.93 -14.46 -23.93
N GLU A 108 2.48 -13.32 -23.40
CA GLU A 108 3.34 -12.26 -22.88
C GLU A 108 4.11 -12.71 -21.62
N LYS A 109 5.42 -12.46 -21.59
CA LYS A 109 6.29 -12.86 -20.48
C LYS A 109 5.87 -12.20 -19.15
N ALA A 110 5.48 -10.93 -19.20
CA ALA A 110 5.05 -10.15 -18.04
C ALA A 110 3.84 -10.74 -17.30
N ILE A 111 2.93 -11.43 -18.01
CA ILE A 111 1.69 -11.97 -17.42
C ILE A 111 2.00 -13.02 -16.34
N SER A 112 2.99 -13.88 -16.58
CA SER A 112 3.40 -14.88 -15.58
C SER A 112 3.92 -14.23 -14.29
N MET A 113 4.68 -13.14 -14.41
CA MET A 113 5.22 -12.38 -13.28
C MET A 113 4.10 -11.63 -12.54
N HIS A 114 3.12 -11.08 -13.26
CA HIS A 114 1.93 -10.45 -12.68
C HIS A 114 1.06 -11.44 -11.89
N TYR A 115 0.95 -12.69 -12.34
CA TYR A 115 0.31 -13.75 -11.56
C TYR A 115 1.06 -14.03 -10.26
N MET A 116 2.40 -14.11 -10.30
CA MET A 116 3.20 -14.31 -9.10
C MET A 116 3.07 -13.12 -8.14
N HIS A 117 3.15 -11.88 -8.64
CA HIS A 117 2.90 -10.68 -7.85
C HIS A 117 1.53 -10.75 -7.16
N THR A 118 0.47 -11.07 -7.91
CA THR A 118 -0.90 -11.17 -7.39
C THR A 118 -1.02 -12.26 -6.33
N ALA A 119 -0.44 -13.45 -6.55
CA ALA A 119 -0.44 -14.54 -5.59
C ALA A 119 0.26 -14.15 -4.27
N PHE A 120 1.44 -13.52 -4.35
CA PHE A 120 2.16 -13.04 -3.17
C PHE A 120 1.44 -11.90 -2.46
N ALA A 121 0.74 -11.02 -3.18
CA ALA A 121 -0.07 -9.97 -2.57
C ALA A 121 -1.26 -10.55 -1.78
N TRP A 122 -1.96 -11.55 -2.33
CA TRP A 122 -3.01 -12.28 -1.61
C TRP A 122 -2.47 -13.05 -0.41
N LEU A 123 -1.32 -13.71 -0.54
CA LEU A 123 -0.65 -14.39 0.58
C LEU A 123 -0.25 -13.42 1.69
N THR A 124 0.26 -12.25 1.32
CA THR A 124 0.59 -11.16 2.24
C THR A 124 -0.64 -10.71 3.02
N CYS A 125 -1.76 -10.46 2.33
CA CYS A 125 -3.04 -10.13 2.96
C CYS A 125 -3.53 -11.25 3.89
N PHE A 126 -3.47 -12.50 3.43
CA PHE A 126 -3.87 -13.67 4.19
C PHE A 126 -3.09 -13.78 5.51
N LEU A 127 -1.76 -13.70 5.49
CA LEU A 127 -0.91 -13.77 6.68
C LEU A 127 -1.20 -12.61 7.65
N PHE A 128 -1.44 -11.41 7.12
CA PHE A 128 -1.77 -10.24 7.93
C PHE A 128 -3.10 -10.41 8.68
N VAL A 129 -4.16 -10.88 8.01
CA VAL A 129 -5.50 -10.99 8.58
C VAL A 129 -5.63 -12.21 9.50
N THR A 130 -5.05 -13.35 9.09
CA THR A 130 -5.23 -14.62 9.79
C THR A 130 -4.29 -14.82 10.97
N HIS A 131 -3.18 -14.07 11.06
CA HIS A 131 -2.19 -14.25 12.13
C HIS A 131 -1.68 -15.70 12.23
N LEU A 132 -1.50 -16.35 11.08
CA LEU A 132 -0.95 -17.70 10.98
C LEU A 132 0.56 -17.62 10.67
N PRO A 133 1.38 -18.52 11.25
CA PRO A 133 1.00 -19.73 12.01
C PRO A 133 0.85 -19.54 13.53
N GLU A 134 1.19 -18.38 14.11
CA GLU A 134 1.25 -18.17 15.56
C GLU A 134 -0.10 -18.36 16.27
N ARG A 135 -1.23 -18.15 15.56
CA ARG A 135 -2.56 -18.45 16.09
C ARG A 135 -2.79 -19.94 16.33
N LEU A 136 -2.15 -20.83 15.56
CA LEU A 136 -2.31 -22.29 15.70
C LEU A 136 -1.39 -22.90 16.76
N ALA A 137 -0.21 -22.31 16.96
CA ALA A 137 0.75 -22.76 17.98
C ALA A 137 1.30 -21.58 18.78
N PRO A 138 0.53 -21.05 19.75
CA PRO A 138 0.98 -19.96 20.62
C PRO A 138 2.29 -20.31 21.35
N GLY A 139 3.24 -19.38 21.40
CA GLY A 139 4.55 -19.57 22.05
C GLY A 139 5.61 -20.24 21.18
N ARG A 140 5.27 -20.78 20.00
CA ARG A 140 6.24 -21.43 19.09
C ARG A 140 6.91 -20.47 18.10
N PHE A 141 6.21 -19.40 17.74
CA PHE A 141 6.62 -18.47 16.69
C PHE A 141 6.99 -17.07 17.23
N ASP A 142 7.27 -16.95 18.54
CA ASP A 142 7.45 -15.65 19.21
C ASP A 142 8.63 -14.83 18.66
N PHE A 143 9.67 -15.50 18.14
CA PHE A 143 10.88 -14.85 17.61
C PHE A 143 11.04 -14.98 16.10
N ILE A 144 10.72 -16.14 15.52
CA ILE A 144 10.93 -16.46 14.11
C ILE A 144 9.66 -17.09 13.54
N GLY A 145 9.26 -16.65 12.33
CA GLY A 145 8.22 -17.29 11.53
C GLY A 145 6.80 -16.90 11.90
N HIS A 146 6.59 -15.88 12.76
CA HIS A 146 5.24 -15.34 12.97
C HIS A 146 4.74 -14.59 11.73
N SER A 147 3.42 -14.45 11.60
CA SER A 147 2.75 -13.97 10.40
C SER A 147 3.25 -12.62 9.93
N HIS A 148 3.56 -11.71 10.86
CA HIS A 148 4.06 -10.38 10.50
C HIS A 148 5.47 -10.41 9.86
N GLN A 149 6.34 -11.36 10.23
CA GLN A 149 7.61 -11.56 9.51
C GLN A 149 7.37 -12.14 8.12
N LEU A 150 6.52 -13.16 8.03
CA LEU A 150 6.17 -13.79 6.76
C LEU A 150 5.47 -12.80 5.81
N PHE A 151 4.64 -11.90 6.36
CA PHE A 151 4.00 -10.79 5.66
C PHE A 151 5.03 -9.89 4.97
N HIS A 152 6.08 -9.47 5.70
CA HIS A 152 7.14 -8.63 5.11
C HIS A 152 7.92 -9.38 4.02
N ILE A 153 8.24 -10.65 4.24
CA ILE A 153 8.95 -11.49 3.25
C ILE A 153 8.11 -11.63 1.98
N CYS A 154 6.84 -12.02 2.12
CA CYS A 154 5.92 -12.17 0.98
C CYS A 154 5.69 -10.85 0.26
N GLY A 155 5.56 -9.75 1.00
CA GLY A 155 5.43 -8.40 0.45
C GLY A 155 6.64 -8.02 -0.41
N ILE A 156 7.86 -8.22 0.08
CA ILE A 156 9.10 -7.92 -0.67
C ILE A 156 9.21 -8.78 -1.94
N ILE A 157 8.93 -10.08 -1.85
CA ILE A 157 8.95 -10.99 -3.01
C ILE A 157 7.88 -10.57 -4.02
N GLY A 158 6.67 -10.25 -3.55
CA GLY A 158 5.58 -9.75 -4.40
C GLY A 158 5.95 -8.45 -5.11
N THR A 159 6.57 -7.50 -4.41
CA THR A 159 7.07 -6.24 -4.99
C THR A 159 8.18 -6.48 -6.01
N ARG A 160 9.06 -7.45 -5.77
CA ARG A 160 10.08 -7.83 -6.75
C ARG A 160 9.44 -8.28 -8.07
N PHE A 161 8.48 -9.21 -8.01
CA PHE A 161 7.75 -9.64 -9.21
C PHE A 161 7.00 -8.50 -9.88
N GLN A 162 6.41 -7.59 -9.10
CA GLN A 162 5.76 -6.39 -9.61
C GLN A 162 6.73 -5.54 -10.44
N MET A 163 7.92 -5.27 -9.89
CA MET A 163 8.93 -4.43 -10.54
C MET A 163 9.51 -5.10 -11.78
N GLU A 164 9.80 -6.41 -11.72
CA GLU A 164 10.27 -7.17 -12.89
C GLU A 164 9.22 -7.16 -14.01
N ALA A 165 7.93 -7.39 -13.68
CA ALA A 165 6.84 -7.35 -14.65
C ALA A 165 6.67 -5.94 -15.27
N LEU A 166 6.75 -4.90 -14.44
CA LEU A 166 6.68 -3.50 -14.89
C LEU A 166 7.82 -3.13 -15.84
N LEU A 167 9.05 -3.62 -15.60
CA LEU A 167 10.18 -3.37 -16.49
C LEU A 167 9.98 -4.06 -17.85
N VAL A 168 9.47 -5.28 -17.86
CA VAL A 168 9.12 -5.99 -19.09
C VAL A 168 8.02 -5.22 -19.83
N ASP A 169 6.94 -4.83 -19.16
CA ASP A 169 5.85 -4.06 -19.78
C ASP A 169 6.30 -2.71 -20.32
N MET A 170 7.14 -2.00 -19.58
CA MET A 170 7.70 -0.72 -20.00
C MET A 170 8.52 -0.85 -21.30
N THR A 171 9.17 -1.99 -21.52
CA THR A 171 10.00 -2.21 -22.72
C THR A 171 9.19 -2.78 -23.88
N GLU A 172 8.39 -3.81 -23.65
CA GLU A 172 7.66 -4.53 -24.69
C GLU A 172 6.42 -3.78 -25.18
N ARG A 173 5.75 -3.00 -24.33
CA ARG A 173 4.48 -2.33 -24.66
C ARG A 173 4.63 -0.86 -25.05
N ARG A 174 5.83 -0.29 -24.97
CA ARG A 174 6.05 1.15 -25.19
C ARG A 174 5.51 1.63 -26.52
N GLU A 175 5.88 0.95 -27.60
CA GLU A 175 5.51 1.34 -28.97
C GLU A 175 4.01 1.17 -29.23
N GLN A 176 3.39 0.16 -28.61
CA GLN A 176 1.95 -0.11 -28.71
C GLN A 176 1.11 0.94 -27.97
N LEU A 177 1.61 1.43 -26.84
CA LEU A 177 0.88 2.37 -25.98
C LEU A 177 1.03 3.83 -26.41
N LEU A 178 2.16 4.19 -27.03
CA LEU A 178 2.48 5.55 -27.51
C LEU A 178 1.37 6.24 -28.32
N PRO A 179 0.66 5.56 -29.25
CA PRO A 179 -0.46 6.15 -30.01
C PRO A 179 -1.66 6.55 -29.15
N TYR A 180 -1.90 5.85 -28.04
CA TYR A 180 -3.08 6.04 -27.18
C TYR A 180 -2.75 6.84 -25.91
N MET A 181 -1.50 6.80 -25.47
CA MET A 181 -1.00 7.41 -24.24
C MET A 181 0.31 8.12 -24.56
N PRO A 182 0.29 9.44 -24.79
CA PRO A 182 1.51 10.24 -24.91
C PRO A 182 2.41 10.04 -23.69
N ALA A 183 3.70 10.28 -23.87
CA ALA A 183 4.67 10.15 -22.78
C ALA A 183 4.19 10.90 -21.53
N PRO A 184 4.14 10.23 -20.37
CA PRO A 184 3.51 10.81 -19.19
C PRO A 184 4.34 12.01 -18.73
N ASN A 185 3.65 13.11 -18.45
CA ASN A 185 4.29 14.38 -18.08
C ASN A 185 4.57 14.43 -16.56
N PHE A 186 5.15 15.54 -16.10
CA PHE A 186 5.47 15.73 -14.68
C PHE A 186 4.24 15.61 -13.76
N SER A 187 3.06 16.09 -14.17
CA SER A 187 1.84 16.04 -13.36
C SER A 187 1.20 14.66 -13.28
N GLN A 188 1.65 13.70 -14.10
CA GLN A 188 1.18 12.31 -14.08
C GLN A 188 2.21 11.34 -13.46
N THR A 189 3.43 11.81 -13.17
CA THR A 189 4.54 10.96 -12.71
C THR A 189 5.10 11.42 -11.37
N ILE A 190 6.20 12.17 -11.39
CA ILE A 190 6.99 12.55 -10.21
C ILE A 190 6.26 13.63 -9.39
N GLY A 191 5.55 14.55 -10.04
CA GLY A 191 4.84 15.64 -9.37
C GLY A 191 3.86 15.16 -8.30
N PRO A 192 2.90 14.26 -8.63
CA PRO A 192 1.99 13.65 -7.66
C PRO A 192 2.69 12.96 -6.49
N VAL A 193 3.78 12.24 -6.74
CA VAL A 193 4.53 11.51 -5.71
C VAL A 193 5.22 12.47 -4.76
N LEU A 194 5.91 13.50 -5.27
CA LEU A 194 6.57 14.52 -4.45
C LEU A 194 5.55 15.30 -3.62
N ALA A 195 4.46 15.76 -4.25
CA ALA A 195 3.40 16.49 -3.56
C ALA A 195 2.78 15.65 -2.44
N SER A 196 2.45 14.37 -2.72
CA SER A 196 1.87 13.46 -1.74
C SER A 196 2.84 13.09 -0.63
N THR A 197 4.15 13.07 -0.90
CA THR A 197 5.18 12.87 0.12
C THR A 197 5.21 14.04 1.09
N VAL A 198 5.23 15.28 0.58
CA VAL A 198 5.20 16.49 1.41
C VAL A 198 3.92 16.52 2.26
N VAL A 199 2.76 16.30 1.64
CA VAL A 199 1.47 16.29 2.36
C VAL A 199 1.43 15.19 3.42
N SER A 200 1.90 13.99 3.12
CA SER A 200 1.95 12.88 4.08
C SER A 200 2.86 13.19 5.26
N LEU A 201 4.02 13.80 5.02
CA LEU A 201 4.93 14.25 6.09
C LEU A 201 4.30 15.33 6.96
N ILE A 202 3.57 16.28 6.37
CA ILE A 202 2.82 17.30 7.13
C ILE A 202 1.75 16.64 8.01
N ILE A 203 0.99 15.69 7.48
CA ILE A 203 -0.02 14.94 8.23
C ILE A 203 0.63 14.20 9.41
N ILE A 204 1.72 13.47 9.14
CA ILE A 204 2.46 12.71 10.17
C ILE A 204 3.02 13.66 11.23
N ALA A 205 3.57 14.81 10.84
CA ALA A 205 4.06 15.83 11.77
C ALA A 205 2.93 16.38 12.64
N ALA A 206 1.79 16.72 12.05
CA ALA A 206 0.62 17.22 12.77
C ALA A 206 0.13 16.20 13.82
N PHE A 207 -0.07 14.94 13.43
CA PHE A 207 -0.45 13.87 14.37
C PHE A 207 0.61 13.61 15.43
N SER A 208 1.90 13.69 15.07
CA SER A 208 3.00 13.56 16.02
C SER A 208 2.96 14.69 17.06
N MET A 209 2.76 15.94 16.65
CA MET A 209 2.61 17.07 17.56
C MET A 209 1.41 16.88 18.50
N THR A 210 0.24 16.49 17.97
CA THR A 210 -0.93 16.17 18.79
C THR A 210 -0.65 15.08 19.83
N LEU A 211 0.15 14.07 19.47
CA LEU A 211 0.54 13.00 20.38
C LEU A 211 1.37 13.51 21.56
N TYR A 212 2.26 14.49 21.33
CA TYR A 212 3.09 15.09 22.39
C TYR A 212 2.28 16.01 23.30
N THR A 213 1.27 16.72 22.78
CA THR A 213 0.40 17.59 23.58
C THR A 213 -0.63 16.82 24.42
N MET A 214 -0.98 15.59 24.05
CA MET A 214 -1.96 14.77 24.79
C MET A 214 -1.43 14.26 26.15
N PRO A 215 -2.07 14.61 27.29
CA PRO A 215 -1.66 14.16 28.64
C PRO A 215 -1.79 12.64 28.85
N LYS A 216 -2.76 12.00 28.18
CA LYS A 216 -3.04 10.56 28.27
C LYS A 216 -1.82 9.70 27.88
N PHE A 217 -0.97 10.20 26.98
CA PHE A 217 0.25 9.51 26.55
C PHE A 217 1.50 9.89 27.36
N SER A 218 1.41 10.90 28.24
CA SER A 218 2.49 11.34 29.14
C SER A 218 2.58 10.49 30.41
N ARG A 219 1.43 10.13 31.01
CA ARG A 219 1.38 9.58 32.38
C ARG A 219 1.52 8.05 32.52
N ARG A 220 1.42 7.26 31.45
CA ARG A 220 1.42 5.78 31.54
C ARG A 220 2.80 5.13 31.68
N GLY A 221 3.91 5.88 31.53
CA GLY A 221 5.25 5.40 31.91
C GLY A 221 5.44 5.27 33.43
N SER A 222 4.66 6.01 34.23
CA SER A 222 4.77 6.01 35.70
C SER A 222 3.92 4.91 36.37
N LYS A 223 2.74 4.60 35.82
CA LYS A 223 1.82 3.62 36.45
C LYS A 223 2.18 2.14 36.24
N ARG A 224 3.15 1.82 35.39
CA ARG A 224 3.61 0.42 35.19
C ARG A 224 4.83 0.04 36.04
N LYS A 225 5.38 0.96 36.83
CA LYS A 225 6.44 0.70 37.84
C LYS A 225 5.87 0.54 39.27
N ARG A 226 4.56 0.51 39.44
CA ARG A 226 3.88 0.27 40.72
C ARG A 226 2.79 -0.78 40.53
N LYS A 227 3.20 -2.01 40.27
CA LYS A 227 2.50 -3.25 40.59
C LYS A 227 3.47 -4.39 40.41
#